data_AF-A0A7X9I5V7-F1
#
_entry.id   AF-A0A7X9I5V7-F1
#
_cell.length_a   1.000
_cell.length_b   1.000
_cell.length_c   1.000
_cell.angle_alpha   90.00
_cell.angle_beta   90.00
_cell.angle_gamma   90.00
#
_symmetry.space_group_name_H-M   'P 1'
#
loop_
_entity.id
_entity.type
_entity.pdbx_description
1 polymer ?
#
loop_
_entity_poly.entity_id
_entity_poly.type
_entity_poly.pdbx_seq_one_letter_code
_entity_poly.pdbx_strand_id
1 'polypeptide(L)'
;MKNTENSIPRDVFDHLVDLAAFALGEDEKNYLHDQMNHQLNAIQELEAIPLPDDLPTTTHGVEYGDDGKPALRNDEWVACTNTQEILTQAPELQDGYIVVPDIPTKELE
;
A
#
# COMPACT_ATOMS: atom_id res chain seq x y z
N MET A 1 -2.50 11.81 30.71
CA MET A 1 -1.72 12.84 30.00
C MET A 1 -1.42 12.25 28.63
N LYS A 2 -1.79 12.91 27.53
CA LYS A 2 -1.48 12.41 26.18
C LYS A 2 0.05 12.43 26.02
N ASN A 3 0.66 11.30 25.69
CA ASN A 3 2.09 11.22 25.37
C ASN A 3 2.30 11.87 24.00
N THR A 4 2.50 13.19 23.97
CA THR A 4 2.67 13.97 22.72
C THR A 4 4.01 13.69 22.01
N GLU A 5 4.94 13.00 22.67
CA GLU A 5 6.29 12.70 22.16
C GLU A 5 6.30 11.82 20.90
N ASN A 6 5.24 11.04 20.64
CA ASN A 6 5.18 10.11 19.51
C ASN A 6 4.07 10.44 18.49
N SER A 7 3.59 11.68 18.44
CA SER A 7 2.64 12.10 17.41
C SER A 7 3.36 12.19 16.06
N ILE A 8 2.68 11.80 14.98
CA ILE A 8 3.18 11.95 13.61
C ILE A 8 3.28 13.46 13.32
N PRO A 9 4.46 13.98 12.93
CA PRO A 9 4.60 15.37 12.48
C PRO A 9 3.72 15.66 11.27
N ARG A 10 3.23 16.90 11.14
CA ARG A 10 2.27 17.24 10.07
C ARG A 10 2.87 17.08 8.67
N ASP A 11 4.13 17.47 8.49
CA ASP A 11 4.87 17.30 7.25
C ASP A 11 5.03 15.82 6.86
N VAL A 12 5.27 14.94 7.83
CA VAL A 12 5.30 13.49 7.60
C VAL A 12 3.93 12.97 7.17
N PHE A 13 2.86 13.41 7.84
CA PHE A 13 1.50 13.05 7.44
C PHE A 13 1.18 13.53 6.01
N ASP A 14 1.49 14.77 5.67
CA ASP A 14 1.25 15.33 4.33
C ASP A 14 2.04 14.55 3.26
N HIS A 15 3.26 14.12 3.58
CA HIS A 15 4.04 13.26 2.69
C HIS A 15 3.42 11.86 2.52
N LEU A 16 2.86 11.27 3.57
CA LEU A 16 2.15 9.98 3.48
C LEU A 16 0.88 10.08 2.62
N VAL A 17 0.16 11.20 2.72
CA VAL A 17 -1.01 11.48 1.87
C VAL A 17 -0.62 11.56 0.39
N ASP A 18 0.48 12.24 0.10
CA ASP A 18 1.03 12.34 -1.26
C ASP A 18 1.48 10.98 -1.80
N LEU A 19 2.23 10.21 -1.00
CA LEU A 19 2.68 8.86 -1.37
C LEU A 19 1.52 7.90 -1.67
N ALA A 20 0.42 8.04 -0.94
CA ALA A 20 -0.81 7.27 -1.15
C ALA A 20 -1.68 7.80 -2.31
N ALA A 21 -1.25 8.86 -2.99
CA ALA A 21 -1.96 9.53 -4.08
C ALA A 21 -3.39 9.99 -3.70
N PHE A 22 -3.59 10.43 -2.44
CA PHE A 22 -4.88 10.97 -2.00
C PHE A 22 -4.95 12.49 -2.19
N ALA A 23 -5.97 12.94 -2.92
CA ALA A 23 -6.31 14.36 -3.04
C ALA A 23 -7.30 14.77 -1.94
N LEU A 24 -6.79 15.12 -0.75
CA LEU A 24 -7.59 15.48 0.43
C LEU A 24 -7.68 17.00 0.63
N GLY A 25 -8.84 17.47 1.07
CA GLY A 25 -9.00 18.83 1.59
C GLY A 25 -8.40 19.01 2.99
N GLU A 26 -8.22 20.26 3.43
CA GLU A 26 -7.58 20.53 4.73
C GLU A 26 -8.36 19.99 5.93
N ASP A 27 -9.69 20.05 5.92
CA ASP A 27 -10.52 19.50 6.99
C ASP A 27 -10.38 17.97 7.09
N GLU A 28 -10.31 17.28 5.94
CA GLU A 28 -10.12 15.83 5.87
C GLU A 28 -8.71 15.44 6.35
N LYS A 29 -7.69 16.20 5.95
CA LYS A 29 -6.32 16.03 6.42
C LYS A 29 -6.21 16.20 7.94
N ASN A 30 -6.81 17.25 8.49
CA ASN A 30 -6.83 17.48 9.94
C ASN A 30 -7.51 16.32 10.68
N TYR A 31 -8.67 15.89 10.18
CA TYR A 31 -9.38 14.76 10.76
C TYR A 31 -8.54 13.47 10.70
N LEU A 32 -7.98 13.12 9.54
CA LEU A 32 -7.21 11.89 9.38
C LEU A 32 -5.90 11.93 10.15
N HIS A 33 -5.23 13.08 10.24
CA HIS A 33 -4.04 13.24 11.06
C HIS A 33 -4.34 12.94 12.53
N ASP A 34 -5.44 13.47 13.07
CA ASP A 34 -5.89 13.14 14.42
C ASP A 34 -6.21 11.65 14.58
N GLN A 35 -6.92 11.04 13.62
CA GLN A 35 -7.25 9.61 13.68
C GLN A 35 -6.01 8.70 13.60
N MET A 36 -5.04 9.03 12.74
CA MET A 36 -3.80 8.28 12.64
C MET A 36 -2.98 8.34 13.92
N ASN A 37 -2.96 9.50 14.59
CA ASN A 37 -2.33 9.61 15.91
C ASN A 37 -3.05 8.75 16.97
N HIS A 38 -4.38 8.62 16.91
CA HIS A 38 -5.09 7.68 17.77
C HIS A 38 -4.74 6.22 17.46
N GLN A 39 -4.63 5.84 16.18
CA GLN A 39 -4.24 4.49 15.77
C GLN A 39 -2.80 4.16 16.20
N LEU A 40 -1.89 5.12 16.13
CA LEU A 40 -0.50 4.94 16.54
C LEU A 40 -0.37 4.62 18.03
N ASN A 41 -1.24 5.19 18.88
CA ASN A 41 -1.27 4.82 20.30
C ASN A 41 -1.61 3.34 20.50
N ALA A 42 -2.57 2.80 19.74
CA ALA A 42 -2.92 1.38 19.82
C ALA A 42 -1.76 0.47 19.35
N ILE A 43 -0.98 0.90 18.36
CA ILE A 43 0.21 0.16 17.91
C ILE A 43 1.30 0.17 18.99
N GLN A 44 1.49 1.28 19.71
CA GLN A 44 2.46 1.36 20.81
C GLN A 44 2.09 0.44 21.98
N GLU A 45 0.80 0.27 22.25
CA GLU A 45 0.32 -0.72 23.24
C GLU A 45 0.71 -2.14 22.84
N LEU A 46 0.69 -2.47 21.53
CA LEU A 46 1.14 -3.76 21.02
C LEU A 46 2.67 -3.91 21.09
N GLU A 47 3.42 -2.85 20.79
CA GLU A 47 4.89 -2.84 20.86
C GLU A 47 5.41 -3.06 22.29
N ALA A 48 4.66 -2.61 23.30
CA ALA A 48 5.01 -2.80 24.71
C ALA A 48 4.94 -4.28 25.17
N ILE A 49 4.39 -5.18 24.35
CA ILE A 49 4.31 -6.61 24.66
C ILE A 49 5.70 -7.25 24.45
N PRO A 50 6.33 -7.81 25.49
CA PRO A 50 7.65 -8.42 25.36
C PRO A 50 7.59 -9.65 24.45
N LEU A 51 8.51 -9.71 23.50
CA LEU A 51 8.71 -10.85 22.61
C LEU A 51 10.04 -11.54 22.95
N PRO A 52 10.13 -12.88 22.82
CA PRO A 52 11.42 -13.57 22.89
C PRO A 52 12.37 -13.11 21.77
N ASP A 53 13.65 -12.93 22.08
CA ASP A 53 14.67 -12.49 21.11
C ASP A 53 14.85 -13.47 19.93
N ASP A 54 14.48 -14.74 20.13
CA ASP A 54 14.58 -15.82 19.15
C ASP A 54 13.26 -16.10 18.42
N LEU A 55 12.21 -15.30 18.64
CA LEU A 55 10.93 -15.48 17.98
C LEU A 55 11.04 -15.10 16.49
N PRO A 56 10.91 -16.07 15.55
CA PRO A 56 10.94 -15.75 14.13
C PRO A 56 9.69 -14.98 13.72
N THR A 57 9.83 -14.09 12.73
CA THR A 57 8.67 -13.40 12.15
C THR A 57 7.79 -14.37 11.36
N THR A 58 6.49 -14.33 11.60
CA THR A 58 5.51 -15.05 10.79
C THR A 58 5.32 -14.35 9.44
N THR A 59 5.83 -14.94 8.36
CA THR A 59 5.69 -14.36 7.01
C THR A 59 4.43 -14.82 6.27
N HIS A 60 3.87 -15.97 6.66
CA HIS A 60 2.69 -16.57 6.04
C HIS A 60 1.78 -17.16 7.13
N GLY A 61 0.46 -17.09 6.92
CA GLY A 61 -0.54 -17.67 7.83
C GLY A 61 -0.82 -19.16 7.57
N VAL A 62 -0.12 -19.77 6.61
CA VAL A 62 -0.25 -21.18 6.24
C VAL A 62 1.13 -21.83 6.21
N GLU A 63 1.18 -23.10 6.59
CA GLU A 63 2.39 -23.90 6.43
C GLU A 63 2.57 -24.22 4.94
N TYR A 64 3.75 -23.91 4.41
CA TYR A 64 4.19 -24.52 3.15
C TYR A 64 4.65 -25.97 3.42
N GLY A 65 4.71 -26.79 2.38
CA GLY A 65 5.20 -28.18 2.50
C GLY A 65 6.63 -28.27 3.02
N ASP A 66 7.16 -29.49 3.16
CA ASP A 66 8.45 -29.78 3.83
C ASP A 66 9.66 -28.96 3.32
N ASP A 67 9.63 -28.49 2.07
CA ASP A 67 10.67 -27.64 1.45
C ASP A 67 10.41 -26.12 1.57
N GLY A 68 9.30 -25.75 2.20
CA GLY A 68 8.87 -24.38 2.46
C GLY A 68 8.45 -23.60 1.22
N LYS A 69 8.19 -24.27 0.08
CA LYS A 69 8.02 -23.59 -1.21
C LYS A 69 6.79 -24.08 -1.97
N PRO A 70 6.02 -23.18 -2.60
CA PRO A 70 5.06 -23.60 -3.60
C PRO A 70 5.80 -24.13 -4.84
N ALA A 71 5.14 -25.00 -5.60
CA ALA A 71 5.67 -25.47 -6.88
C ALA A 71 5.87 -24.29 -7.84
N LEU A 72 6.98 -24.33 -8.61
CA LEU A 72 7.25 -23.33 -9.64
C LEU A 72 6.22 -23.44 -10.77
N ARG A 73 5.80 -22.30 -11.30
CA ARG A 73 4.98 -22.26 -12.52
C ARG A 73 5.82 -22.75 -13.71
N ASN A 74 5.30 -23.72 -14.47
CA ASN A 74 5.92 -24.19 -15.70
C ASN A 74 6.01 -23.07 -16.75
N ASP A 75 7.03 -23.13 -17.61
CA ASP A 75 7.19 -22.22 -18.74
C ASP A 75 6.33 -22.65 -19.94
N GLU A 76 5.02 -22.72 -19.70
CA GLU A 76 4.03 -23.04 -20.72
C GLU A 76 3.30 -21.75 -21.11
N TRP A 77 3.28 -21.46 -22.42
CA TRP A 77 2.53 -20.34 -22.95
C TRP A 77 1.05 -20.64 -22.99
N VAL A 78 0.24 -19.75 -22.40
CA VAL A 78 -1.22 -19.80 -22.43
C VAL A 78 -1.72 -18.53 -23.11
N ALA A 79 -2.49 -18.67 -24.18
CA ALA A 79 -3.07 -17.54 -24.89
C ALA A 79 -4.09 -16.80 -24.00
N CYS A 80 -4.01 -15.47 -23.96
CA CYS A 80 -5.04 -14.62 -23.34
C CYS A 80 -6.21 -14.49 -24.32
N THR A 81 -7.36 -15.08 -23.98
CA THR A 81 -8.52 -15.15 -24.87
C THR A 81 -9.54 -14.03 -24.66
N ASN A 82 -9.44 -13.30 -23.55
CA ASN A 82 -10.44 -12.35 -23.08
C ASN A 82 -9.96 -10.89 -23.13
N THR A 83 -8.99 -10.57 -24.01
CA THR A 83 -8.44 -9.20 -24.16
C THR A 83 -9.53 -8.15 -24.32
N GLN A 84 -10.56 -8.44 -25.12
CA GLN A 84 -11.64 -7.48 -25.37
C GLN A 84 -12.48 -7.23 -24.11
N GLU A 85 -12.78 -8.27 -23.33
CA GLU A 85 -13.52 -8.15 -22.08
C GLU A 85 -12.74 -7.35 -21.03
N ILE A 86 -11.41 -7.50 -21.00
CA ILE A 86 -10.53 -6.70 -20.14
C ILE A 86 -10.60 -5.23 -20.55
N LEU A 87 -10.43 -4.93 -21.84
CA LEU A 87 -10.43 -3.55 -22.33
C LEU A 87 -11.77 -2.87 -22.03
N THR A 88 -12.91 -3.55 -22.19
CA THR A 88 -14.23 -2.95 -21.92
C THR A 88 -14.46 -2.48 -20.49
N GLN A 89 -13.59 -2.82 -19.54
CA GLN A 89 -13.65 -2.34 -18.15
C GLN A 89 -12.90 -1.01 -17.94
N ALA A 90 -12.13 -0.56 -18.93
CA ALA A 90 -11.40 0.70 -18.85
C ALA A 90 -12.36 1.90 -18.99
N PRO A 91 -12.17 2.96 -18.19
CA PRO A 91 -12.99 4.17 -18.30
C PRO A 91 -12.90 4.87 -19.66
N GLU A 92 -11.72 4.84 -20.28
CA GLU A 92 -11.45 5.48 -21.57
C GLU A 92 -10.51 4.62 -22.41
N LEU A 93 -10.85 4.47 -23.69
CA LEU A 93 -10.13 3.65 -24.65
C LEU A 93 -9.97 4.40 -25.98
N GLN A 94 -8.82 4.20 -26.61
CA GLN A 94 -8.58 4.64 -27.99
C GLN A 94 -7.70 3.62 -28.71
N ASP A 95 -8.16 3.13 -29.87
CA ASP A 95 -7.41 2.21 -30.74
C ASP A 95 -6.84 0.95 -30.03
N GLY A 96 -7.54 0.46 -29.01
CA GLY A 96 -7.13 -0.71 -28.21
C GLY A 96 -6.20 -0.39 -27.03
N TYR A 97 -5.95 0.89 -26.75
CA TYR A 97 -5.14 1.37 -25.63
C TYR A 97 -6.02 2.01 -24.56
N ILE A 98 -5.60 1.89 -23.30
CA ILE A 98 -6.19 2.63 -22.18
C ILE A 98 -5.63 4.05 -22.22
N VAL A 99 -6.52 5.03 -22.30
CA VAL A 99 -6.14 6.44 -22.35
C VAL A 99 -5.98 6.95 -20.93
N VAL A 100 -4.90 7.68 -20.69
CA VAL A 100 -4.63 8.38 -19.42
C VAL A 100 -4.22 9.82 -19.72
N PRO A 101 -4.41 10.75 -18.78
CA PRO A 101 -3.87 12.10 -18.90
C PRO A 101 -2.36 12.09 -19.15
N ASP A 102 -1.88 13.12 -19.83
CA ASP A 102 -0.47 13.24 -20.17
C ASP A 102 0.40 13.25 -18.91
N ILE A 103 1.54 12.56 -18.97
CA ILE A 103 2.42 12.39 -17.82
C ILE A 103 3.38 13.58 -17.78
N PRO A 104 3.35 14.41 -16.71
CA PRO A 104 4.24 15.55 -16.61
C PRO A 104 5.70 15.05 -16.57
N THR A 105 6.44 15.37 -17.62
CA THR A 105 7.87 15.02 -17.71
C THR A 105 8.68 16.18 -17.16
N LYS A 106 9.60 15.91 -16.24
CA LYS A 106 10.60 16.87 -15.81
C LYS A 106 11.91 16.53 -16.49
N GLU A 107 12.39 17.41 -17.39
CA GLU A 107 13.74 17.26 -17.91
C GLU A 107 14.74 17.49 -16.77
N LEU A 108 15.69 16.56 -16.64
CA LEU A 108 16.80 16.68 -15.70
C LEU A 108 17.93 17.44 -16.43
N GLU A 109 18.24 18.65 -15.96
CA GLU A 109 19.42 19.41 -16.37
C GLU A 109 20.72 18.85 -15.77
#